data_AF-X1SZ39-F1
#
_entry.id   AF-X1SZ39-F1
#
_cell.length_a   1.000
_cell.length_b   1.000
_cell.length_c   1.000
_cell.angle_alpha   90.00
_cell.angle_beta   90.00
_cell.angle_gamma   90.00
#
_symmetry.space_group_name_H-M   'P 1'
#
loop_
_entity.id
_entity.type
_entity.pdbx_description
1 polymer ?
#
loop_
_entity_poly.entity_id
_entity_poly.type
_entity_poly.pdbx_seq_one_letter_code
_entity_poly.pdbx_strand_id
1 'polypeptide(L)'
;MPRRRMVDPQIWRNEKVGKLPDAGRLLFIGIFSQADDDGRLKASPRFLMANIFPYDKDKTEEDVKHLRDQCAELGLIRLYTNNKEESLVRPVSTA
;
A
#
# COMPACT_ATOMS: atom_id res chain seq x y z
N MET A 1 9.54 19.91 -1.96
CA MET A 1 9.26 19.09 -0.75
C MET A 1 9.74 17.67 -0.99
N PRO A 2 10.24 16.94 0.02
CA PRO A 2 11.03 15.72 -0.20
C PRO A 2 10.21 14.66 -0.95
N ARG A 3 10.50 14.46 -2.23
CA ARG A 3 9.78 13.52 -3.12
C ARG A 3 10.17 12.06 -2.90
N ARG A 4 10.96 11.75 -1.86
CA ARG A 4 11.52 10.42 -1.63
C ARG A 4 11.31 10.04 -0.18
N ARG A 5 10.63 8.92 0.02
CA ARG A 5 10.55 8.26 1.32
C ARG A 5 11.56 7.13 1.37
N MET A 6 12.27 7.05 2.49
CA MET A 6 13.22 5.98 2.74
C MET A 6 12.45 4.72 3.16
N VAL A 7 12.85 3.58 2.62
CA VAL A 7 12.40 2.28 3.13
C VAL A 7 13.21 1.97 4.38
N ASP A 8 12.55 1.88 5.53
CA ASP A 8 13.24 1.51 6.76
C ASP A 8 13.72 0.04 6.68
N PRO A 9 15.00 -0.26 6.96
CA PRO A 9 15.51 -1.64 6.95
C PRO A 9 14.77 -2.60 7.92
N GLN A 10 14.10 -2.08 8.95
CA GLN A 10 13.28 -2.89 9.86
C GLN A 10 12.07 -3.53 9.17
N ILE A 11 11.66 -3.04 7.99
CA ILE A 11 10.55 -3.63 7.23
C ILE A 11 10.78 -5.13 6.94
N TRP A 12 12.05 -5.52 6.72
CA TRP A 12 12.44 -6.91 6.45
C TRP A 12 12.30 -7.82 7.66
N ARG A 13 12.28 -7.23 8.87
CA ARG A 13 12.10 -7.95 10.14
C ARG A 13 10.66 -7.92 10.64
N ASN A 14 9.78 -7.16 9.99
CA ASN A 14 8.39 -7.06 10.40
C ASN A 14 7.63 -8.33 10.03
N GLU A 15 7.22 -9.10 11.04
CA GLU A 15 6.49 -10.37 10.87
C GLU A 15 5.21 -10.22 10.06
N LYS A 16 4.50 -9.09 10.18
CA LYS A 16 3.28 -8.84 9.42
C LYS A 16 3.57 -8.67 7.93
N VAL A 17 4.65 -7.97 7.59
CA VAL A 17 5.11 -7.85 6.20
C VAL A 17 5.60 -9.21 5.68
N GLY A 18 6.24 -10.00 6.53
CA GLY A 18 6.67 -11.37 6.22
C GLY A 18 5.50 -12.29 5.81
N LYS A 19 4.31 -12.10 6.39
CA LYS A 19 3.10 -12.89 6.07
C LYS A 19 2.45 -12.57 4.72
N LEU A 20 2.79 -11.44 4.10
CA LEU A 20 2.27 -11.08 2.78
C LEU A 20 2.94 -11.91 1.67
N PRO A 21 2.23 -12.20 0.57
CA PRO A 21 2.87 -12.69 -0.65
C PRO A 21 3.82 -11.63 -1.21
N ASP A 22 4.75 -12.03 -2.08
CA ASP A 22 5.78 -11.13 -2.63
C ASP A 22 5.19 -9.86 -3.26
N ALA A 23 4.11 -10.01 -4.04
CA ALA A 23 3.38 -8.88 -4.62
C ALA A 23 2.72 -7.98 -3.55
N GLY A 24 2.27 -8.55 -2.43
CA GLY A 24 1.71 -7.79 -1.30
C GLY A 24 2.76 -6.95 -0.59
N ARG A 25 3.99 -7.47 -0.45
CA ARG A 25 5.12 -6.71 0.11
C ARG A 25 5.47 -5.53 -0.78
N LEU A 26 5.53 -5.74 -2.11
CA LEU A 26 5.73 -4.66 -3.08
C LEU A 26 4.60 -3.64 -3.04
N LEU A 27 3.34 -4.07 -2.93
CA LEU A 27 2.20 -3.18 -2.79
C LEU A 27 2.32 -2.30 -1.55
N PHE A 28 2.65 -2.89 -0.39
CA PHE A 28 2.85 -2.13 0.85
C PHE A 28 3.98 -1.09 0.71
N ILE A 29 5.10 -1.47 0.09
CA ILE A 29 6.23 -0.56 -0.18
C ILE A 29 5.84 0.58 -1.13
N GLY A 30 5.10 0.27 -2.19
CA GLY A 30 4.57 1.26 -3.13
C GLY A 30 3.61 2.25 -2.44
N ILE A 31 2.74 1.76 -1.55
CA ILE A 31 1.78 2.61 -0.82
C ILE A 31 2.51 3.62 0.06
N PHE A 32 3.40 3.18 0.95
CA PHE A 32 4.00 4.15 1.88
C PHE A 32 4.97 5.09 1.18
N SER A 33 5.63 4.66 0.10
CA SER A 33 6.58 5.49 -0.65
C SER A 33 5.91 6.61 -1.45
N GLN A 34 4.65 6.41 -1.85
CA GLN A 34 3.86 7.37 -2.62
C GLN A 34 2.86 8.19 -1.78
N ALA A 35 2.63 7.80 -0.53
CA ALA A 35 1.72 8.52 0.36
C ALA A 35 2.21 9.96 0.65
N ASP A 36 1.25 10.88 0.81
CA ASP A 36 1.48 12.30 1.14
C ASP A 36 2.05 12.49 2.55
N ASP A 37 2.42 13.72 2.94
CA ASP A 37 3.03 14.01 4.25
C ASP A 37 2.18 13.56 5.46
N ASP A 38 0.85 13.46 5.32
CA ASP A 38 -0.07 12.92 6.33
C ASP A 38 -0.12 11.37 6.33
N GLY A 39 0.63 10.75 5.43
CA GLY A 39 0.67 9.31 5.20
C GLY A 39 -0.54 8.82 4.41
N ARG A 40 -1.26 9.67 3.69
CA ARG A 40 -2.47 9.30 2.94
C ARG A 40 -2.14 9.03 1.47
N LEU A 41 -2.78 8.03 0.90
CA LEU A 41 -2.72 7.71 -0.53
C LEU A 41 -4.09 7.24 -1.02
N LYS A 42 -4.43 7.51 -2.29
CA LYS A 42 -5.64 6.94 -2.91
C LYS A 42 -5.56 5.41 -2.93
N ALA A 43 -6.58 4.76 -2.38
CA ALA A 43 -6.69 3.31 -2.19
C ALA A 43 -7.52 2.60 -3.27
N SER A 44 -7.90 3.32 -4.34
CA SER A 44 -8.57 2.71 -5.49
C SER A 44 -7.66 1.61 -6.06
N PRO A 45 -8.14 0.36 -6.21
CA PRO A 45 -7.33 -0.72 -6.76
C PRO A 45 -6.74 -0.37 -8.12
N ARG A 46 -7.53 0.26 -8.99
CA ARG A 46 -7.07 0.78 -10.28
C ARG A 46 -5.94 1.79 -10.16
N PHE A 47 -6.03 2.72 -9.21
CA PHE A 47 -4.98 3.71 -8.96
C PHE A 47 -3.69 3.03 -8.45
N LEU A 48 -3.83 2.12 -7.48
CA LEU A 48 -2.68 1.38 -6.92
C LEU A 48 -2.02 0.51 -7.99
N MET A 49 -2.80 -0.17 -8.82
CA MET A 49 -2.33 -0.98 -9.94
C MET A 49 -1.51 -0.13 -10.93
N ALA A 50 -2.07 0.99 -11.39
CA ALA A 50 -1.42 1.86 -12.36
C ALA A 50 -0.10 2.48 -11.84
N ASN A 51 0.01 2.76 -10.54
CA ASN A 51 1.19 3.41 -9.98
C ASN A 51 2.26 2.44 -9.45
N ILE A 52 1.86 1.24 -8.99
CA ILE A 52 2.77 0.29 -8.35
C ILE A 52 3.15 -0.86 -9.30
N PHE A 53 2.24 -1.23 -10.19
CA PHE A 53 2.40 -2.35 -11.13
C PHE A 53 2.16 -1.93 -12.60
N PRO A 54 2.77 -0.83 -13.10
CA PRO A 54 2.46 -0.28 -14.41
C PRO A 54 2.76 -1.22 -15.60
N TYR A 55 3.64 -2.22 -15.40
CA TYR A 55 4.09 -3.14 -16.44
C TYR A 55 3.61 -4.58 -16.24
N ASP A 56 2.91 -4.89 -15.15
CA ASP A 56 2.38 -6.23 -14.89
C ASP A 56 1.07 -6.42 -15.64
N LYS A 57 1.16 -6.89 -16.90
CA LYS A 57 0.00 -7.08 -17.78
C LYS A 57 -0.99 -8.13 -17.28
N ASP A 58 -0.52 -9.09 -16.50
CA ASP A 58 -1.34 -10.20 -15.99
C ASP A 58 -2.01 -9.84 -14.65
N LYS A 59 -1.74 -8.65 -14.10
CA LYS A 59 -2.28 -8.23 -12.81
C LYS A 59 -3.60 -7.48 -13.01
N THR A 60 -4.64 -7.95 -12.32
CA THR A 60 -5.99 -7.38 -12.41
C THR A 60 -6.27 -6.40 -11.27
N GLU A 61 -7.33 -5.60 -11.41
CA GLU A 61 -7.79 -4.71 -10.34
C GLU A 61 -8.24 -5.53 -9.11
N GLU A 62 -8.81 -6.71 -9.34
CA GLU A 62 -9.22 -7.66 -8.30
C GLU A 62 -8.02 -8.21 -7.52
N ASP A 63 -6.90 -8.54 -8.19
CA ASP A 63 -5.68 -8.98 -7.52
C ASP A 63 -5.14 -7.90 -6.59
N VAL A 64 -5.07 -6.66 -7.09
CA VAL A 64 -4.58 -5.52 -6.30
C VAL A 64 -5.52 -5.22 -5.14
N LYS A 65 -6.83 -5.35 -5.35
CA LYS A 65 -7.83 -5.24 -4.29
C LYS A 65 -7.61 -6.29 -3.20
N HIS A 66 -7.41 -7.56 -3.59
CA HIS A 66 -7.16 -8.64 -2.65
C HIS A 66 -5.88 -8.41 -1.83
N LEU A 67 -4.78 -8.03 -2.49
CA LEU A 67 -3.51 -7.71 -1.83
C LEU A 67 -3.64 -6.53 -0.86
N ARG A 68 -4.38 -5.48 -1.26
CA ARG A 68 -4.67 -4.32 -0.41
C ARG A 68 -5.47 -4.75 0.82
N ASP A 69 -6.50 -5.55 0.64
CA ASP A 69 -7.36 -5.99 1.73
C ASP A 69 -6.58 -6.88 2.72
N GLN A 70 -5.68 -7.75 2.24
CA GLN A 70 -4.74 -8.49 3.09
C GLN A 70 -3.81 -7.58 3.91
N CYS A 71 -3.30 -6.50 3.30
CA CYS A 71 -2.50 -5.52 4.03
C CYS A 71 -3.32 -4.84 5.14
N ALA A 72 -4.61 -4.61 4.89
CA ALA A 72 -5.52 -4.00 5.86
C ALA A 72 -5.85 -4.97 7.01
N GLU A 73 -6.09 -6.24 6.70
CA GLU A 73 -6.34 -7.31 7.68
C GLU A 73 -5.15 -7.51 8.63
N LEU A 74 -3.92 -7.47 8.11
CA LEU A 74 -2.70 -7.54 8.92
C LEU A 74 -2.46 -6.26 9.75
N GLY A 75 -3.25 -5.21 9.52
CA GLY A 75 -3.14 -3.92 10.17
C GLY A 75 -1.89 -3.15 9.76
N LEU A 76 -1.34 -3.43 8.56
CA LEU A 76 -0.24 -2.67 7.97
C LEU A 76 -0.75 -1.37 7.37
N ILE A 77 -1.98 -1.39 6.86
CA ILE A 77 -2.64 -0.22 6.31
C ILE A 77 -4.02 -0.01 6.95
N ARG A 78 -4.47 1.24 6.98
CA ARG A 78 -5.85 1.60 7.34
C ARG A 78 -6.54 2.21 6.14
N LEU A 79 -7.70 1.65 5.79
CA LEU A 79 -8.57 2.18 4.75
C LEU A 79 -9.58 3.13 5.38
N TYR A 80 -9.68 4.33 4.84
CA TYR A 80 -10.67 5.33 5.22
C TYR A 80 -11.52 5.69 4.01
N THR A 81 -12.83 5.82 4.20
CA THR A 81 -13.72 6.35 3.16
C THR A 81 -14.03 7.80 3.52
N ASN A 82 -13.57 8.75 2.71
CA ASN A 82 -14.08 10.12 2.80
C ASN A 82 -15.39 10.23 2.00
N ASN A 83 -16.32 11.06 2.47
CA ASN A 83 -17.66 11.31 1.88
C ASN A 83 -17.67 11.83 0.42
N LYS A 84 -16.53 11.82 -0.30
CA LYS A 84 -16.36 12.17 -1.72
C LYS A 84 -15.73 11.04 -2.55
N GLU A 85 -15.95 9.78 -2.19
CA GLU A 85 -15.58 8.58 -2.97
C GLU A 85 -14.08 8.27 -3.12
N GLU A 86 -13.20 8.92 -2.36
CA GLU A 86 -11.79 8.55 -2.33
C GLU A 86 -11.46 7.73 -1.08
N SER A 87 -11.23 6.43 -1.29
CA SER A 87 -10.64 5.57 -0.26
C SER A 87 -9.20 6.02 -0.03
N LEU A 88 -8.81 6.28 1.22
CA LEU A 88 -7.45 6.66 1.59
C LEU A 88 -6.75 5.54 2.36
N VAL A 89 -5.50 5.27 2.03
CA VAL A 89 -4.63 4.34 2.74
C VAL A 89 -3.70 5.13 3.64
N ARG A 90 -3.59 4.73 4.92
CA ARG A 90 -2.51 5.17 5.81
C ARG A 90 -1.66 3.99 6.25
N PRO A 91 -0.33 3.97 6.00
CA PRO A 91 0.54 2.95 6.58
C PRO A 91 0.56 3.17 8.09
N VAL A 92 0.32 2.11 8.84
CA VAL A 92 0.46 2.14 10.30
C VAL A 92 1.95 2.20 10.56
N SER A 93 2.42 3.34 11.09
CA SER A 93 3.80 3.51 11.53
C SER A 93 4.07 2.41 12.55
N THR A 94 4.81 1.39 12.09
CA THR A 94 5.36 0.38 12.98
C THR A 94 6.59 1.06 13.55
N ALA A 95 6.42 1.63 14.74
CA ALA A 95 7.51 2.18 15.53
C ALA A 95 8.54 1.09 15.84
#